data_AF-A0A3C0NTJ4-F1
#
_entry.id   AF-A0A3C0NTJ4-F1
#
_cell.length_a   1.000
_cell.length_b   1.000
_cell.length_c   1.000
_cell.angle_alpha   90.00
_cell.angle_beta   90.00
_cell.angle_gamma   90.00
#
_symmetry.space_group_name_H-M   'P 1'
#
loop_
_entity.id
_entity.type
_entity.pdbx_description
1 polymer ?
#
loop_
_entity_poly.entity_id
_entity_poly.type
_entity_poly.pdbx_seq_one_letter_code
_entity_poly.pdbx_strand_id
1 'polypeptide(L)'
;MHLSDLKHLPVTELVEMAIANEIENASRMRKQDLIFAILKNKAKKGDSIFGDGTLEVLQDGFGFLRSPDTSYLAGPDDIYVSPSQIRRFNLHTGDSIQGEIRTPKDGERYFALVKVDVVNGEAPENTKHKILFENLTPLFPTRPLTLERDIRGEENVTSRVIDMIAPIGRGQRGLLVASPKSGKTVMMQNIAHAITANHPDVILIVLLIDERPEEVTEMTRSVRGEVVASTFDEPATRHVQVAEMVLEKAKRLVEHK
;
A
#
# COMPACT_ATOMS: atom_id res chain seq x y z
N MET A 1 10.17 16.76 5.34
CA MET A 1 10.59 15.92 4.18
C MET A 1 10.00 14.54 4.34
N HIS A 2 9.42 13.94 3.30
CA HIS A 2 8.76 12.65 3.39
C HIS A 2 9.69 11.49 3.02
N LEU A 3 9.63 10.38 3.77
CA LEU A 3 10.45 9.20 3.55
C LEU A 3 10.11 8.52 2.22
N SER A 4 8.83 8.38 1.89
CA SER A 4 8.37 7.76 0.63
C SER A 4 8.76 8.55 -0.61
N ASP A 5 8.74 9.90 -0.56
CA ASP A 5 9.24 10.74 -1.66
C ASP A 5 10.68 10.36 -2.05
N LEU A 6 11.56 10.17 -1.06
CA LEU A 6 12.95 9.78 -1.28
C LEU A 6 13.10 8.35 -1.84
N LYS A 7 12.15 7.45 -1.54
CA LYS A 7 12.16 6.09 -2.09
C LYS A 7 11.85 6.08 -3.59
N HIS A 8 11.02 6.99 -4.08
CA HIS A 8 10.67 7.06 -5.49
C HIS A 8 11.73 7.75 -6.35
N LEU A 9 12.64 8.51 -5.76
CA LEU A 9 13.73 9.14 -6.51
C LEU A 9 14.72 8.10 -7.07
N PRO A 10 15.26 8.34 -8.28
CA PRO A 10 16.34 7.54 -8.83
C PRO A 10 17.61 7.71 -8.00
N VAL A 11 18.47 6.69 -7.99
CA VAL A 11 19.70 6.68 -7.18
C VAL A 11 20.62 7.84 -7.53
N THR A 12 20.65 8.26 -8.80
CA THR A 12 21.44 9.41 -9.28
C THR A 12 21.07 10.70 -8.56
N GLU A 13 19.77 11.00 -8.47
CA GLU A 13 19.27 12.19 -7.76
C GLU A 13 19.53 12.12 -6.25
N LEU A 14 19.43 10.92 -5.66
CA LEU A 14 19.77 10.72 -4.25
C LEU A 14 21.26 10.98 -3.98
N VAL A 15 22.15 10.56 -4.89
CA VAL A 15 23.59 10.83 -4.77
C VAL A 15 23.88 12.33 -4.92
N GLU A 16 23.25 13.01 -5.88
CA GLU A 16 23.37 14.46 -6.03
C GLU A 16 22.90 15.21 -4.78
N MET A 17 21.75 14.81 -4.23
CA MET A 17 21.22 15.38 -3.00
C MET A 17 22.14 15.12 -1.80
N ALA A 18 22.75 13.94 -1.72
CA ALA A 18 23.68 13.60 -0.66
C ALA A 18 24.98 14.42 -0.75
N ILE A 19 25.53 14.61 -1.96
CA ILE A 19 26.70 15.45 -2.20
C ILE A 19 26.39 16.92 -1.85
N ALA A 20 25.23 17.44 -2.27
CA ALA A 20 24.79 18.79 -1.94
C ALA A 20 24.58 19.02 -0.43
N ASN A 21 24.38 17.94 0.34
CA ASN A 21 24.28 17.98 1.80
C ASN A 21 25.60 17.60 2.50
N GLU A 22 26.72 17.57 1.79
CA GLU A 22 28.06 17.27 2.34
C GLU A 22 28.15 15.88 3.00
N ILE A 23 27.43 14.90 2.46
CA ILE A 23 27.50 13.50 2.91
C ILE A 23 28.68 12.80 2.23
N GLU A 24 29.68 12.40 3.03
CA GLU A 24 30.86 11.71 2.54
C GLU A 24 30.54 10.32 1.97
N ASN A 25 31.28 9.91 0.93
CA ASN A 25 31.18 8.60 0.28
C ASN A 25 29.79 8.22 -0.25
N ALA A 26 28.93 9.21 -0.54
CA ALA A 26 27.57 8.99 -1.06
C ALA A 26 27.52 8.04 -2.26
N SER A 27 28.44 8.17 -3.23
CA SER A 27 28.44 7.34 -4.44
C SER A 27 28.68 5.84 -4.19
N ARG A 28 29.18 5.43 -3.01
CA ARG A 28 29.45 4.03 -2.66
C ARG A 28 28.37 3.42 -1.76
N MET A 29 27.43 4.23 -1.28
CA MET A 29 26.36 3.80 -0.38
C MET A 29 25.25 3.09 -1.16
N ARG A 30 24.59 2.12 -0.51
CA ARG A 30 23.34 1.56 -1.07
C ARG A 30 22.25 2.62 -1.01
N LYS A 31 21.20 2.48 -1.84
CA LYS A 31 20.06 3.41 -1.88
C LYS A 31 19.46 3.66 -0.48
N GLN A 32 19.32 2.60 0.33
CA GLN A 32 18.81 2.70 1.69
C GLN A 32 19.73 3.52 2.61
N ASP A 33 21.03 3.26 2.57
CA ASP A 33 22.02 3.98 3.37
C ASP A 33 22.08 5.47 2.98
N LEU A 34 21.91 5.77 1.69
CA LEU A 34 21.80 7.14 1.18
C LEU A 34 20.58 7.86 1.75
N ILE A 35 19.39 7.26 1.64
CA ILE A 35 18.15 7.82 2.19
C ILE A 35 18.32 8.08 3.69
N PHE A 36 18.88 7.12 4.41
CA PHE A 36 19.14 7.24 5.84
C PHE A 36 20.09 8.40 6.16
N ALA A 37 21.20 8.52 5.43
CA ALA A 37 22.18 9.58 5.64
C ALA A 37 21.59 10.97 5.35
N ILE A 38 20.81 11.12 4.27
CA ILE A 38 20.11 12.35 3.90
C ILE A 38 19.15 12.77 5.02
N LEU A 39 18.30 11.84 5.47
CA LEU A 39 17.35 12.09 6.55
C LEU A 39 18.04 12.43 7.86
N LYS A 40 19.11 11.71 8.24
CA LYS A 40 19.89 12.01 9.44
C LYS A 40 20.53 13.40 9.41
N ASN A 41 21.06 13.81 8.26
CA ASN A 41 21.63 15.15 8.09
C ASN A 41 20.56 16.24 8.27
N LYS A 42 19.38 16.06 7.65
CA LYS A 42 18.25 16.99 7.81
C LYS A 42 17.71 17.05 9.24
N ALA A 43 17.55 15.90 9.90
CA ALA A 43 17.15 15.86 11.31
C ALA A 43 18.12 16.68 12.19
N LYS A 44 19.44 16.56 11.94
CA LYS A 44 20.46 17.35 12.66
C LYS A 44 20.35 18.85 12.41
N LYS A 45 19.87 19.27 11.23
CA LYS A 45 19.60 20.67 10.89
C LYS A 45 18.29 21.20 11.50
N GLY A 46 17.51 20.35 12.18
CA GLY A 46 16.25 20.72 12.82
C GLY A 46 15.01 20.55 11.95
N ASP A 47 15.15 19.95 10.77
CA ASP A 47 14.01 19.70 9.88
C ASP A 47 13.17 18.51 10.37
N SER A 48 11.85 18.68 10.39
CA SER A 48 10.91 17.57 10.62
C SER A 48 10.89 16.59 9.44
N ILE A 49 10.87 15.30 9.78
CA ILE A 49 10.83 14.19 8.84
C ILE A 49 9.48 13.51 9.01
N PHE A 50 8.86 13.14 7.89
CA PHE A 50 7.57 12.47 7.86
C PHE A 50 7.71 11.12 7.18
N GLY A 51 6.86 10.17 7.55
CA GLY A 51 6.79 8.87 6.95
C GLY A 51 5.37 8.33 6.99
N ASP A 52 5.13 7.38 6.09
CA ASP A 52 3.88 6.67 5.97
C ASP A 52 4.09 5.16 5.80
N GLY A 53 3.03 4.41 6.06
CA GLY A 53 2.94 3.00 5.73
C GLY A 53 1.72 2.35 6.35
N THR A 54 1.55 1.06 6.07
CA THR A 54 0.46 0.26 6.65
C THR A 54 0.94 -0.47 7.89
N LEU A 55 0.25 -0.29 9.01
CA LEU A 55 0.61 -0.86 10.29
C LEU A 55 0.47 -2.39 10.28
N GLU A 56 1.52 -3.09 10.70
CA GLU A 56 1.50 -4.48 11.13
C GLU A 56 1.82 -4.54 12.63
N VAL A 57 0.86 -4.98 13.44
CA VAL A 57 1.05 -5.18 14.88
C VAL A 57 1.54 -6.61 15.11
N LEU A 58 2.66 -6.74 15.83
CA LEU A 58 3.26 -8.04 16.18
C LEU A 58 2.75 -8.53 17.55
N GLN A 59 3.03 -9.80 17.86
CA GLN A 59 2.52 -10.48 19.06
C GLN A 59 2.90 -9.77 20.37
N ASP A 60 4.07 -9.11 20.40
CA ASP A 60 4.55 -8.36 21.57
C ASP A 60 3.87 -6.98 21.73
N GLY A 61 2.91 -6.63 20.86
CA GLY A 61 2.08 -5.44 20.93
C GLY A 61 2.72 -4.16 20.40
N PHE A 62 3.96 -4.21 19.90
CA PHE A 62 4.53 -3.16 19.06
C PHE A 62 4.26 -3.46 17.59
N GLY A 63 4.48 -2.48 16.71
CA GLY A 63 4.24 -2.68 15.28
C GLY A 63 5.24 -1.96 14.39
N PHE A 64 5.12 -2.22 13.09
CA PHE A 64 5.89 -1.56 12.05
C PHE A 64 4.96 -1.04 10.97
N LEU A 65 5.24 0.16 10.45
CA LEU A 65 4.63 0.64 9.21
C LEU A 65 5.40 0.02 8.04
N ARG A 66 4.72 -0.85 7.31
CA ARG A 66 5.23 -1.53 6.12
C ARG A 66 4.89 -0.74 4.87
N SER A 67 5.79 -0.74 3.89
CA SER A 67 5.58 -0.03 2.62
C SER A 67 4.79 -0.89 1.62
N PRO A 68 3.81 -0.32 0.88
CA PRO A 68 3.20 -1.00 -0.26
C PRO A 68 4.22 -1.26 -1.39
N ASP A 69 5.23 -0.42 -1.56
CA ASP A 69 6.27 -0.57 -2.61
C ASP A 69 7.08 -1.86 -2.46
N THR A 70 7.24 -2.34 -1.23
CA THR A 70 7.91 -3.61 -0.92
C THR A 70 6.90 -4.74 -0.74
N SER A 71 5.65 -4.55 -1.19
CA SER A 71 4.53 -5.47 -0.99
C SER A 71 4.36 -5.87 0.47
N TYR A 72 4.52 -4.92 1.39
CA TYR A 72 4.45 -5.15 2.84
C TYR A 72 5.48 -6.14 3.36
N LEU A 73 6.66 -6.22 2.73
CA LEU A 73 7.79 -6.99 3.24
C LEU A 73 8.42 -6.25 4.42
N ALA A 74 8.90 -7.01 5.40
CA ALA A 74 9.74 -6.47 6.44
C ALA A 74 11.04 -5.89 5.87
N GLY A 75 11.22 -4.59 6.02
CA GLY A 75 12.34 -3.83 5.51
C GLY A 75 13.14 -3.15 6.63
N PRO A 76 14.43 -2.85 6.40
CA PRO A 76 15.24 -2.06 7.34
C PRO A 76 14.77 -0.60 7.44
N ASP A 77 14.00 -0.14 6.45
CA ASP A 77 13.41 1.20 6.34
C ASP A 77 11.98 1.29 6.90
N ASP A 78 11.53 0.25 7.59
CA ASP A 78 10.24 0.25 8.29
C ASP A 78 10.24 1.20 9.49
N ILE A 79 9.06 1.73 9.80
CA ILE A 79 8.87 2.69 10.88
C ILE A 79 8.29 1.97 12.08
N TYR A 80 9.06 1.91 13.16
CA TYR A 80 8.63 1.39 14.45
C TYR A 80 7.49 2.23 15.04
N VAL A 81 6.47 1.52 15.52
CA VAL A 81 5.32 2.08 16.25
C VAL A 81 5.26 1.44 17.62
N SER A 82 5.27 2.29 18.65
CA SER A 82 5.28 1.83 20.04
C SER A 82 3.92 1.28 20.48
N PRO A 83 3.89 0.33 21.44
CA PRO A 83 2.63 -0.16 22.01
C PRO A 83 1.76 0.93 22.63
N SER A 84 2.38 2.00 23.16
CA SER A 84 1.66 3.14 23.74
C SER A 84 0.93 3.96 22.67
N GLN A 85 1.53 4.17 21.49
CA GLN A 85 0.87 4.82 20.36
C GLN A 85 -0.29 3.97 19.84
N ILE A 86 -0.07 2.66 19.66
CA ILE A 86 -1.10 1.71 19.21
C ILE A 86 -2.31 1.76 20.15
N ARG A 87 -2.09 1.66 21.47
CA ARG A 87 -3.17 1.73 22.46
C ARG A 87 -3.84 3.10 22.52
N ARG A 88 -3.07 4.20 22.45
CA ARG A 88 -3.60 5.57 22.59
C ARG A 88 -4.61 5.92 21.49
N PHE A 89 -4.33 5.49 20.26
CA PHE A 89 -5.15 5.78 19.09
C PHE A 89 -6.04 4.61 18.65
N ASN A 90 -6.03 3.50 19.42
CA ASN A 90 -6.77 2.28 19.11
C ASN A 90 -6.48 1.75 17.69
N LEU A 91 -5.18 1.70 17.35
CA LEU A 91 -4.71 1.30 16.02
C LEU A 91 -4.72 -0.23 15.88
N HIS A 92 -5.00 -0.70 14.68
CA HIS A 92 -5.05 -2.11 14.32
C HIS A 92 -4.17 -2.40 13.10
N THR A 93 -3.79 -3.66 12.93
CA THR A 93 -3.15 -4.11 11.67
C THR A 93 -4.02 -3.72 10.48
N GLY A 94 -3.38 -3.19 9.43
CA GLY A 94 -4.03 -2.66 8.24
C GLY A 94 -4.22 -1.13 8.24
N ASP A 95 -4.07 -0.45 9.39
CA ASP A 95 -4.22 1.00 9.44
C ASP A 95 -3.09 1.68 8.66
N SER A 96 -3.46 2.49 7.68
CA SER A 96 -2.55 3.37 6.94
C SER A 96 -2.25 4.60 7.79
N ILE A 97 -1.02 4.76 8.22
CA ILE A 97 -0.62 5.81 9.14
C ILE A 97 0.34 6.75 8.44
N GLN A 98 0.16 8.05 8.65
CA GLN A 98 1.12 9.08 8.27
C GLN A 98 1.46 9.93 9.49
N GLY A 99 2.72 10.33 9.59
CA GLY A 99 3.10 11.26 10.64
C GLY A 99 4.58 11.55 10.73
N GLU A 100 4.94 12.38 11.70
CA GLU A 100 6.32 12.74 11.98
C GLU A 100 7.11 11.53 12.51
N ILE A 101 8.25 11.28 11.89
CA ILE A 101 9.19 10.21 12.26
C ILE A 101 10.53 10.80 12.69
N ARG A 102 11.28 10.02 13.45
CA ARG A 102 12.68 10.32 13.80
C ARG A 102 13.59 9.19 13.33
N THR A 103 14.83 9.56 13.03
CA THR A 103 15.90 8.59 12.82
C THR A 103 16.19 7.79 14.11
N PRO A 104 16.64 6.53 14.00
CA PRO A 104 17.08 5.74 15.14
C PRO A 104 18.22 6.43 15.90
N LYS A 105 18.15 6.34 17.23
CA LYS A 105 19.23 6.71 18.16
C LYS A 105 20.28 5.61 18.23
N ASP A 106 21.38 5.88 18.94
CA ASP A 106 22.42 4.89 19.18
C ASP A 106 21.84 3.63 19.84
N GLY A 107 21.99 2.48 19.18
CA GLY A 107 21.42 1.19 19.59
C GLY A 107 20.06 0.84 18.97
N GLU A 108 19.38 1.78 18.32
CA GLU A 108 18.14 1.53 17.57
C GLU A 108 18.46 1.21 16.09
N ARG A 109 17.63 0.36 15.45
CA ARG A 109 17.80 -0.04 14.05
C ARG A 109 16.82 0.62 13.08
N TYR A 110 15.63 0.98 13.55
CA TYR A 110 14.51 1.41 12.72
C TYR A 110 14.18 2.89 12.95
N PHE A 111 13.56 3.52 11.96
CA PHE A 111 12.87 4.80 12.19
C PHE A 111 11.80 4.61 13.24
N ALA A 112 11.48 5.65 14.01
CA ALA A 112 10.42 5.58 15.01
C ALA A 112 9.40 6.68 14.77
N LEU A 113 8.12 6.33 14.86
CA LEU A 113 7.03 7.29 14.79
C LEU A 113 7.05 8.18 16.05
N VAL A 114 7.09 9.49 15.87
CA VAL A 114 7.04 10.49 16.95
C VAL A 114 5.60 10.89 17.19
N LYS A 115 4.91 11.28 16.11
CA LYS A 115 3.55 11.79 16.17
C LYS A 115 2.74 11.18 15.03
N VAL A 116 1.51 10.78 15.34
CA VAL A 116 0.53 10.35 14.35
C VAL A 116 -0.20 11.61 13.88
N ASP A 117 -0.18 11.89 12.57
CA ASP A 117 -0.87 13.04 11.99
C ASP A 117 -2.16 12.61 11.27
N VAL A 118 -2.15 11.45 10.60
CA VAL A 118 -3.29 10.92 9.83
C VAL A 118 -3.40 9.41 9.99
N VAL A 119 -4.62 8.90 10.11
CA VAL A 119 -4.96 7.47 10.08
C VAL A 119 -6.03 7.21 9.03
N ASN A 120 -5.70 6.43 8.00
CA ASN A 120 -6.54 6.09 6.85
C ASN A 120 -7.22 7.34 6.22
N GLY A 121 -6.46 8.42 6.06
CA GLY A 121 -6.94 9.68 5.45
C GLY A 121 -7.68 10.64 6.39
N GLU A 122 -7.86 10.29 7.67
CA GLU A 122 -8.56 11.13 8.65
C GLU A 122 -7.69 11.51 9.85
N ALA A 123 -8.16 12.47 10.65
CA ALA A 123 -7.54 12.83 11.92
C ALA A 123 -7.53 11.62 12.90
N PRO A 124 -6.44 11.39 13.65
CA PRO A 124 -6.30 10.23 14.54
C PRO A 124 -7.38 10.14 15.64
N GLU A 125 -7.97 11.27 16.01
CA GLU A 125 -9.05 11.35 17.00
C GLU A 125 -10.33 10.62 16.52
N ASN A 126 -10.57 10.58 15.20
CA ASN A 126 -11.76 9.96 14.62
C ASN A 126 -11.73 8.43 14.74
N THR A 127 -10.56 7.81 14.88
CA THR A 127 -10.40 6.35 14.94
C THR A 127 -11.10 5.74 16.17
N LYS A 128 -11.29 6.50 17.25
CA LYS A 128 -11.87 5.99 18.51
C LYS A 128 -13.36 5.66 18.45
N HIS A 129 -14.10 6.26 17.53
CA HIS A 129 -15.56 6.12 17.45
C HIS A 129 -16.01 5.18 16.33
N LYS A 130 -15.08 4.41 15.74
CA LYS A 130 -15.36 3.59 14.57
C LYS A 130 -15.99 2.27 14.94
N ILE A 131 -16.89 1.83 14.07
CA ILE A 131 -17.51 0.52 14.15
C ILE A 131 -16.54 -0.44 13.45
N LEU A 132 -16.09 -1.47 14.18
CA LEU A 132 -15.27 -2.53 13.62
C LEU A 132 -15.98 -3.21 12.46
N PHE A 133 -15.22 -3.64 11.45
CA PHE A 133 -15.73 -4.29 10.24
C PHE A 133 -16.62 -5.49 10.57
N GLU A 134 -16.26 -6.27 11.59
CA GLU A 134 -17.01 -7.45 12.05
C GLU A 134 -18.40 -7.12 12.59
N ASN A 135 -18.62 -5.87 13.04
CA ASN A 135 -19.91 -5.41 13.54
C ASN A 135 -20.80 -4.80 12.44
N LEU A 136 -20.29 -4.64 11.22
CA LEU A 136 -21.09 -4.13 10.10
C LEU A 136 -22.11 -5.19 9.67
N THR A 137 -23.31 -4.74 9.30
CA THR A 137 -24.35 -5.64 8.80
C THR A 137 -24.09 -5.94 7.31
N PRO A 138 -23.87 -7.22 6.94
CA PRO A 138 -23.66 -7.59 5.55
C PRO A 138 -24.97 -7.44 4.76
N LEU A 139 -24.90 -6.75 3.62
CA LEU A 139 -26.03 -6.55 2.70
C LEU A 139 -25.61 -6.91 1.28
N PHE A 140 -26.60 -7.21 0.43
CA PHE A 140 -26.37 -7.39 -0.99
C PHE A 140 -25.94 -6.08 -1.66
N PRO A 141 -25.12 -6.13 -2.72
CA PRO A 141 -24.75 -4.93 -3.49
C PRO A 141 -25.99 -4.25 -4.08
N THR A 142 -26.17 -2.96 -3.77
CA THR A 142 -27.26 -2.13 -4.30
C THR A 142 -26.79 -1.06 -5.28
N ARG A 143 -25.48 -0.83 -5.35
CA ARG A 143 -24.86 0.18 -6.22
C ARG A 143 -24.00 -0.52 -7.27
N PRO A 144 -24.31 -0.39 -8.57
CA PRO A 144 -23.53 -1.01 -9.63
C PRO A 144 -22.16 -0.32 -9.78
N LEU A 145 -21.17 -1.10 -10.21
CA LEU A 145 -19.87 -0.65 -10.68
C LEU A 145 -19.83 -0.86 -12.20
N THR A 146 -20.49 0.04 -12.94
CA THR A 146 -20.54 -0.02 -14.40
C THR A 146 -19.14 0.01 -15.00
N LEU A 147 -18.84 -0.98 -15.85
CA LEU A 147 -17.53 -1.16 -16.47
C LEU A 147 -17.46 -0.59 -17.88
N GLU A 148 -18.59 -0.45 -18.58
CA GLU A 148 -18.67 0.19 -19.90
C GLU A 148 -18.09 1.60 -19.84
N ARG A 149 -17.16 1.89 -20.75
CA ARG A 149 -16.49 3.19 -20.88
C ARG A 149 -16.94 3.88 -22.17
N ASP A 150 -16.83 5.20 -22.23
CA ASP A 150 -17.12 5.97 -23.45
C ASP A 150 -15.93 5.94 -24.43
N ILE A 151 -15.58 4.74 -24.91
CA ILE A 151 -14.47 4.51 -25.87
C ILE A 151 -14.84 3.45 -26.91
N ARG A 152 -14.28 3.55 -28.12
CA ARG A 152 -14.51 2.60 -29.23
C ARG A 152 -13.41 1.54 -29.38
N GLY A 153 -12.94 0.97 -28.26
CA GLY A 153 -11.90 -0.08 -28.23
C GLY A 153 -12.43 -1.48 -27.91
N GLU A 154 -11.69 -2.52 -28.29
CA GLU A 154 -12.03 -3.93 -28.00
C GLU A 154 -12.11 -4.22 -26.49
N GLU A 155 -11.27 -3.56 -25.69
CA GLU A 155 -11.33 -3.60 -24.21
C GLU A 155 -12.71 -3.24 -23.66
N ASN A 156 -13.44 -2.35 -24.33
CA ASN A 156 -14.78 -1.94 -23.93
C ASN A 156 -15.83 -3.02 -24.24
N VAL A 157 -15.60 -3.86 -25.26
CA VAL A 157 -16.50 -4.99 -25.55
C VAL A 157 -16.53 -5.96 -24.38
N THR A 158 -15.36 -6.25 -23.77
CA THR A 158 -15.28 -7.11 -22.58
C THR A 158 -16.09 -6.54 -21.43
N SER A 159 -15.88 -5.25 -21.11
CA SER A 159 -16.63 -4.55 -20.06
C SER A 159 -18.14 -4.59 -20.27
N ARG A 160 -18.60 -4.29 -21.49
CA ARG A 160 -20.03 -4.29 -21.85
C ARG A 160 -20.67 -5.67 -21.70
N VAL A 161 -19.96 -6.72 -22.09
CA VAL A 161 -20.42 -8.10 -21.93
C VAL A 161 -20.56 -8.47 -20.45
N ILE A 162 -19.59 -8.06 -19.61
CA ILE A 162 -19.68 -8.26 -18.16
C ILE A 162 -20.89 -7.52 -17.59
N ASP A 163 -21.07 -6.23 -17.91
CA ASP A 163 -22.20 -5.43 -17.41
C ASP A 163 -23.56 -6.02 -17.79
N MET A 164 -23.69 -6.67 -18.96
CA MET A 164 -24.93 -7.31 -19.41
C MET A 164 -25.18 -8.68 -18.77
N ILE A 165 -24.14 -9.50 -18.61
CA ILE A 165 -24.29 -10.92 -18.24
C ILE A 165 -24.05 -11.15 -16.75
N ALA A 166 -23.06 -10.48 -16.17
CA ALA A 166 -22.61 -10.67 -14.80
C ALA A 166 -22.23 -9.32 -14.16
N PRO A 167 -23.21 -8.42 -13.94
CA PRO A 167 -22.95 -7.08 -13.42
C PRO A 167 -22.25 -7.14 -12.06
N ILE A 168 -21.27 -6.25 -11.88
CA ILE A 168 -20.49 -6.13 -10.63
C ILE A 168 -21.03 -4.94 -9.84
N GLY A 169 -21.23 -5.11 -8.53
CA GLY A 169 -21.66 -4.05 -7.62
C GLY A 169 -20.70 -3.80 -6.46
N ARG A 170 -20.91 -2.71 -5.72
CA ARG A 170 -20.14 -2.41 -4.51
C ARG A 170 -20.45 -3.44 -3.41
N GLY A 171 -19.43 -4.21 -3.02
CA GLY A 171 -19.56 -5.35 -2.11
C GLY A 171 -19.76 -6.69 -2.82
N GLN A 172 -19.64 -6.75 -4.15
CA GLN A 172 -19.76 -7.99 -4.90
C GLN A 172 -18.63 -8.96 -4.57
N ARG A 173 -18.97 -10.23 -4.38
CA ARG A 173 -18.02 -11.34 -4.32
C ARG A 173 -18.17 -12.17 -5.60
N GLY A 174 -17.19 -12.07 -6.49
CA GLY A 174 -17.17 -12.77 -7.77
C GLY A 174 -16.03 -13.78 -7.85
N LEU A 175 -16.16 -14.74 -8.77
CA LEU A 175 -15.10 -15.68 -9.13
C LEU A 175 -14.98 -15.71 -10.65
N LEU A 176 -13.79 -15.45 -11.17
CA LEU A 176 -13.46 -15.62 -12.57
C LEU A 176 -12.92 -17.04 -12.79
N VAL A 177 -13.76 -17.93 -13.31
CA VAL A 177 -13.34 -19.29 -13.65
C VAL A 177 -12.79 -19.29 -15.07
N ALA A 178 -11.49 -19.61 -15.22
CA ALA A 178 -10.80 -19.51 -16.49
C ALA A 178 -9.73 -20.61 -16.61
N SER A 179 -9.66 -21.28 -17.77
CA SER A 179 -8.57 -22.23 -18.07
C SER A 179 -7.24 -21.50 -18.30
N PRO A 180 -6.08 -22.15 -18.17
CA PRO A 180 -4.80 -21.55 -18.55
C PRO A 180 -4.83 -21.01 -19.99
N LYS A 181 -4.21 -19.84 -20.21
CA LYS A 181 -4.12 -19.17 -21.53
C LYS A 181 -5.46 -18.73 -22.15
N SER A 182 -6.50 -18.52 -21.35
CA SER A 182 -7.82 -18.05 -21.82
C SER A 182 -8.03 -16.53 -21.75
N GLY A 183 -7.00 -15.77 -21.35
CA GLY A 183 -7.09 -14.31 -21.25
C GLY A 183 -7.47 -13.76 -19.88
N LYS A 184 -7.29 -14.52 -18.78
CA LYS A 184 -7.56 -14.08 -17.38
C LYS A 184 -6.95 -12.70 -17.09
N THR A 185 -5.70 -12.49 -17.50
CA THR A 185 -4.92 -11.31 -17.14
C THR A 185 -5.45 -10.08 -17.86
N VAL A 186 -5.74 -10.21 -19.16
CA VAL A 186 -6.33 -9.13 -19.98
C VAL A 186 -7.71 -8.74 -19.45
N MET A 187 -8.53 -9.73 -19.08
CA MET A 187 -9.85 -9.44 -18.50
C MET A 187 -9.75 -8.70 -17.16
N MET A 188 -8.82 -9.10 -16.29
CA MET A 188 -8.56 -8.40 -15.02
C MET A 188 -8.05 -6.97 -15.23
N GLN A 189 -7.14 -6.76 -16.19
CA GLN A 189 -6.67 -5.42 -16.57
C GLN A 189 -7.83 -4.55 -17.06
N ASN A 190 -8.70 -5.07 -17.94
CA ASN A 190 -9.87 -4.35 -18.44
C ASN A 190 -10.82 -3.93 -17.30
N ILE A 191 -11.08 -4.82 -16.33
CA ILE A 191 -11.89 -4.50 -15.16
C ILE A 191 -11.23 -3.39 -14.32
N ALA A 192 -9.92 -3.49 -14.07
CA ALA A 192 -9.17 -2.49 -13.32
C ALA A 192 -9.19 -1.11 -14.01
N HIS A 193 -8.98 -1.06 -15.32
CA HIS A 193 -9.05 0.17 -16.11
C HIS A 193 -10.46 0.77 -16.13
N ALA A 194 -11.49 -0.06 -16.21
CA ALA A 194 -12.87 0.37 -16.16
C ALA A 194 -13.25 0.96 -14.79
N ILE A 195 -12.87 0.29 -13.70
CA ILE A 195 -13.11 0.79 -12.33
C ILE A 195 -12.42 2.12 -12.11
N THR A 196 -11.14 2.24 -12.49
CA THR A 196 -10.36 3.46 -12.28
C THR A 196 -10.85 4.64 -13.11
N ALA A 197 -11.40 4.40 -14.31
CA ALA A 197 -11.97 5.43 -15.15
C ALA A 197 -13.36 5.88 -14.67
N ASN A 198 -14.24 4.93 -14.35
CA ASN A 198 -15.65 5.21 -14.09
C ASN A 198 -15.95 5.52 -12.61
N HIS A 199 -15.13 5.00 -11.69
CA HIS A 199 -15.35 5.09 -10.24
C HIS A 199 -14.08 5.56 -9.52
N PRO A 200 -13.64 6.83 -9.73
CA PRO A 200 -12.41 7.35 -9.14
C PRO A 200 -12.44 7.43 -7.60
N ASP A 201 -13.62 7.30 -6.99
CA ASP A 201 -13.78 7.22 -5.53
C ASP A 201 -13.49 5.81 -4.95
N VAL A 202 -13.31 4.81 -5.82
CA VAL A 202 -12.99 3.44 -5.43
C VAL A 202 -11.48 3.29 -5.28
N ILE A 203 -11.06 2.83 -4.11
CA ILE A 203 -9.67 2.42 -3.88
C ILE A 203 -9.47 1.07 -4.55
N LEU A 204 -8.62 1.01 -5.58
CA LEU A 204 -8.30 -0.21 -6.30
C LEU A 204 -6.99 -0.81 -5.75
N ILE A 205 -7.08 -2.05 -5.27
CA ILE A 205 -5.94 -2.87 -4.88
C ILE A 205 -5.92 -4.12 -5.76
N VAL A 206 -4.81 -4.37 -6.44
CA VAL A 206 -4.55 -5.61 -7.20
C VAL A 206 -3.53 -6.44 -6.44
N LEU A 207 -3.97 -7.59 -5.92
CA LEU A 207 -3.12 -8.54 -5.21
C LEU A 207 -2.77 -9.71 -6.14
N LEU A 208 -1.47 -9.91 -6.37
CA LEU A 208 -0.93 -11.01 -7.17
C LEU A 208 -0.18 -11.99 -6.26
N ILE A 209 -0.60 -13.25 -6.24
CA ILE A 209 -0.02 -14.30 -5.40
C ILE A 209 0.45 -15.44 -6.29
N ASP A 210 1.68 -15.89 -6.09
CA ASP A 210 2.28 -17.03 -6.80
C ASP A 210 2.27 -16.83 -8.33
N GLU A 211 2.39 -15.57 -8.76
CA GLU A 211 2.44 -15.19 -10.18
C GLU A 211 3.87 -14.94 -10.66
N ARG A 212 4.03 -14.87 -11.98
CA ARG A 212 5.35 -14.66 -12.59
C ARG A 212 5.81 -13.19 -12.50
N PRO A 213 7.12 -12.92 -12.30
CA PRO A 213 7.65 -11.55 -12.21
C PRO A 213 7.31 -10.66 -13.41
N GLU A 214 7.29 -11.22 -14.63
CA GLU A 214 6.92 -10.48 -15.84
C GLU A 214 5.44 -10.06 -15.85
N GLU A 215 4.53 -10.91 -15.37
CA GLU A 215 3.10 -10.61 -15.26
C GLU A 215 2.84 -9.56 -14.18
N VAL A 216 3.57 -9.64 -13.06
CA VAL A 216 3.58 -8.61 -12.01
C VAL A 216 4.02 -7.26 -12.58
N THR A 217 5.13 -7.24 -13.32
CA THR A 217 5.67 -6.00 -13.91
C THR A 217 4.70 -5.39 -14.91
N GLU A 218 4.04 -6.22 -15.73
CA GLU A 218 3.03 -5.78 -16.68
C GLU A 218 1.83 -5.14 -15.97
N MET A 219 1.30 -5.80 -14.92
CA MET A 219 0.17 -5.29 -14.14
C MET A 219 0.50 -3.95 -13.45
N THR A 220 1.67 -3.86 -12.81
CA THR A 220 2.14 -2.65 -12.12
C THR A 220 2.30 -1.45 -13.06
N ARG A 221 2.71 -1.68 -14.31
CA ARG A 221 2.83 -0.59 -15.30
C ARG A 221 1.50 -0.19 -15.93
N SER A 222 0.53 -1.10 -15.94
CA SER A 222 -0.75 -0.93 -16.65
C SER A 222 -1.85 -0.34 -15.76
N VAL A 223 -1.96 -0.79 -14.52
CA VAL A 223 -3.07 -0.45 -13.63
C VAL A 223 -2.76 0.79 -12.80
N ARG A 224 -3.70 1.74 -12.79
CA ARG A 224 -3.67 2.91 -11.89
C ARG A 224 -4.29 2.55 -10.55
N GLY A 225 -3.49 1.97 -9.68
CA GLY A 225 -3.93 1.56 -8.35
C GLY A 225 -2.76 1.01 -7.56
N GLU A 226 -3.06 0.51 -6.37
CA GLU A 226 -2.07 -0.17 -5.57
C GLU A 226 -1.89 -1.60 -6.08
N VAL A 227 -0.69 -1.96 -6.54
CA VAL A 227 -0.37 -3.32 -6.97
C VAL A 227 0.58 -3.94 -5.96
N VAL A 228 0.12 -5.02 -5.32
CA VAL A 228 0.85 -5.77 -4.29
C VAL A 228 1.10 -7.16 -4.83
N ALA A 229 2.33 -7.66 -4.73
CA ALA A 229 2.68 -8.94 -5.31
C ALA A 229 3.57 -9.80 -4.39
N SER A 230 3.37 -11.10 -4.48
CA SER A 230 4.30 -12.12 -3.99
C SER A 230 4.50 -13.12 -5.13
N THR A 231 5.65 -13.10 -5.77
CA THR A 231 5.97 -13.98 -6.91
C THR A 231 6.15 -15.42 -6.47
N PHE A 232 6.17 -16.36 -7.42
CA PHE A 232 6.37 -17.80 -7.16
C PHE A 232 7.72 -18.15 -6.50
N ASP A 233 8.68 -17.21 -6.48
CA ASP A 233 9.98 -17.39 -5.83
C ASP A 233 9.88 -17.31 -4.29
N GLU A 234 8.78 -16.74 -3.78
CA GLU A 234 8.55 -16.55 -2.35
C GLU A 234 7.91 -17.79 -1.70
N PRO A 235 8.17 -18.06 -0.41
CA PRO A 235 7.57 -19.19 0.28
C PRO A 235 6.07 -18.98 0.53
N ALA A 236 5.32 -20.07 0.68
CA ALA A 236 3.86 -20.02 0.94
C ALA A 236 3.50 -19.19 2.19
N THR A 237 4.35 -19.20 3.23
CA THR A 237 4.16 -18.36 4.43
C THR A 237 4.14 -16.88 4.09
N ARG A 238 4.93 -16.46 3.09
CA ARG A 238 4.96 -15.09 2.59
C ARG A 238 3.67 -14.75 1.85
N HIS A 239 3.16 -15.64 1.00
CA HIS A 239 1.89 -15.44 0.30
C HIS A 239 0.75 -15.17 1.27
N VAL A 240 0.67 -15.96 2.34
CA VAL A 240 -0.35 -15.81 3.40
C VAL A 240 -0.19 -14.45 4.09
N GLN A 241 1.02 -14.10 4.53
CA GLN A 241 1.26 -12.84 5.22
C GLN A 241 0.86 -11.62 4.37
N VAL A 242 1.23 -11.59 3.09
CA VAL A 242 0.87 -10.49 2.18
C VAL A 242 -0.64 -10.40 1.98
N ALA A 243 -1.29 -11.55 1.77
CA ALA A 243 -2.74 -11.59 1.60
C ALA A 243 -3.48 -11.11 2.86
N GLU A 244 -3.02 -11.50 4.05
CA GLU A 244 -3.56 -11.04 5.33
C GLU A 244 -3.38 -9.53 5.50
N MET A 245 -2.19 -9.00 5.22
CA MET A 245 -1.93 -7.56 5.30
C MET A 245 -2.83 -6.75 4.36
N VAL A 246 -3.00 -7.20 3.12
CA VAL A 246 -3.89 -6.53 2.15
C VAL A 246 -5.35 -6.62 2.59
N LEU A 247 -5.78 -7.77 3.10
CA LEU A 247 -7.15 -7.95 3.59
C LEU A 247 -7.44 -7.05 4.80
N GLU A 248 -6.54 -7.00 5.78
CA GLU A 248 -6.71 -6.13 6.94
C GLU A 248 -6.72 -4.66 6.53
N LYS A 249 -5.83 -4.23 5.63
CA LYS A 249 -5.88 -2.88 5.06
C LYS A 249 -7.23 -2.57 4.40
N ALA A 250 -7.74 -3.50 3.58
CA ALA A 250 -9.04 -3.32 2.94
C ALA A 250 -10.19 -3.20 3.94
N LYS A 251 -10.19 -3.98 5.03
CA LYS A 251 -11.19 -3.85 6.11
C LYS A 251 -11.12 -2.48 6.78
N ARG A 252 -9.92 -2.02 7.17
CA ARG A 252 -9.73 -0.70 7.78
C ARG A 252 -10.22 0.44 6.87
N LEU A 253 -9.97 0.35 5.57
CA LEU A 253 -10.49 1.32 4.60
C LEU A 253 -12.03 1.31 4.50
N VAL A 254 -12.68 0.15 4.71
CA VAL A 254 -14.15 0.05 4.73
C VAL A 254 -14.75 0.64 6.01
N GLU A 255 -14.04 0.53 7.15
CA GLU A 255 -14.45 1.13 8.42
C GLU A 255 -14.38 2.67 8.42
N HIS A 256 -13.63 3.27 7.48
CA HIS A 256 -13.35 4.70 7.38
C HIS A 256 -14.23 5.41 6.31
N LYS A 257 -15.55 5.19 6.34
CA LYS A 257 -16.51 5.86 5.43
C LYS A 257 -17.70 6.50 6.13
#